data_AF-A0A1H4K4S6-F1
#
_entry.id   AF-A0A1H4K4S6-F1
#
_cell.length_a   1.000
_cell.length_b   1.000
_cell.length_c   1.000
_cell.angle_alpha   90.00
_cell.angle_beta   90.00
_cell.angle_gamma   90.00
#
_symmetry.space_group_name_H-M   'P 1'
#
loop_
_entity.id
_entity.type
_entity.pdbx_description
1 polymer ?
#
loop_
_entity_poly.entity_id
_entity_poly.type
_entity_poly.pdbx_seq_one_letter_code
_entity_poly.pdbx_strand_id
1 'polypeptide(L)' 'MLVTNLQKGPRGFYARDELVLLEPGEQREVALSAVELKVARATGWFQFDVQASDAGTNDNKPKGRRNSAGS' A
#
# COMPACT_ATOMS: atom_id res chain seq x y z
N MET A 1 8.49 -0.41 4.75
CA MET A 1 7.19 0.17 5.17
C MET A 1 6.75 -0.51 6.44
N LEU A 2 6.04 0.18 7.32
CA LEU A 2 5.57 -0.39 8.57
C LEU A 2 4.20 -1.04 8.34
N VAL A 3 4.06 -2.30 8.77
CA VAL A 3 2.82 -3.07 8.62
C VAL A 3 2.32 -3.49 9.99
N THR A 4 1.04 -3.26 10.27
CA THR A 4 0.40 -3.57 11.55
C THR A 4 -0.76 -4.53 11.36
N ASN A 5 -0.84 -5.60 12.14
CA ASN A 5 -2.01 -6.49 12.14
C ASN A 5 -3.15 -5.92 12.99
N LEU A 6 -4.30 -5.66 12.37
CA LEU A 6 -5.50 -5.11 13.03
C LEU A 6 -6.46 -6.19 13.54
N GLN A 7 -6.19 -7.45 13.22
CA GLN A 7 -7.07 -8.56 13.56
C GLN A 7 -6.80 -9.07 14.97
N LYS A 8 -7.82 -9.72 15.57
CA LYS A 8 -7.72 -10.35 16.90
C LYS A 8 -6.89 -11.64 16.94
N GLY A 9 -6.42 -12.11 15.78
CA GLY A 9 -5.62 -13.32 15.65
C GLY A 9 -4.42 -13.11 14.73
N PRO A 10 -3.43 -14.02 14.78
CA PRO A 10 -2.22 -13.91 13.97
C PRO A 10 -2.59 -14.00 12.49
N ARG A 11 -1.99 -13.12 11.68
CA ARG A 11 -2.24 -13.06 10.24
C ARG A 11 -0.93 -13.04 9.47
N GLY A 12 -0.91 -13.85 8.42
CA GLY A 12 0.22 -14.00 7.52
C GLY A 12 -0.04 -13.32 6.18
N PHE A 13 1.02 -12.78 5.59
CA PHE A 13 1.05 -12.36 4.19
C PHE A 13 2.43 -12.65 3.60
N TYR A 14 2.49 -12.77 2.28
CA TYR A 14 3.75 -12.96 1.59
C TYR A 14 4.45 -11.63 1.34
N ALA A 15 5.75 -11.60 1.60
CA ALA A 15 6.65 -10.50 1.29
C ALA A 15 8.00 -11.07 0.84
N ARG A 16 8.44 -10.74 -0.38
CA ARG A 16 9.72 -11.21 -0.96
C ARG A 16 9.87 -12.73 -0.90
N ASP A 17 8.82 -13.45 -1.28
CA ASP A 17 8.76 -14.92 -1.26
C ASP A 17 8.82 -15.56 0.14
N GLU A 18 8.79 -14.75 1.21
CA GLU A 18 8.72 -15.22 2.60
C GLU A 18 7.32 -14.99 3.19
N LEU A 19 6.87 -15.94 4.01
CA LEU A 19 5.64 -15.78 4.78
C LEU A 19 5.95 -14.98 6.05
N VAL A 20 5.44 -13.75 6.10
CA VAL A 20 5.54 -12.90 7.29
C VAL A 20 4.27 -13.08 8.12
N LEU A 21 4.45 -13.54 9.35
CA LEU A 21 3.38 -13.67 10.34
C LEU A 21 3.49 -12.53 11.37
N LEU A 22 2.36 -11.85 11.61
CA LEU A 22 2.26 -10.81 12.62
C LEU A 22 1.20 -11.18 13.67
N GLU A 23 1.57 -11.05 14.94
CA GLU A 23 0.65 -11.17 16.06
C GLU A 23 -0.35 -10.00 16.11
N PRO A 24 -1.49 -10.12 16.81
CA PRO A 24 -2.45 -9.03 16.98
C PRO A 24 -1.80 -7.75 17.51
N GLY A 25 -1.91 -6.66 16.75
CA GLY A 25 -1.30 -5.36 17.11
C GLY A 25 0.21 -5.27 16.89
N GLU A 26 0.88 -6.35 16.49
CA GLU A 26 2.30 -6.31 16.14
C GLU A 26 2.53 -5.42 14.92
N GLN A 27 3.58 -4.61 15.00
CA GLN A 27 4.06 -3.78 13.90
C GLN A 27 5.44 -4.27 13.48
N ARG A 28 5.63 -4.45 12.17
CA ARG A 28 6.93 -4.86 11.63
C ARG A 28 7.26 -4.06 10.39
N GLU A 29 8.53 -3.68 10.28
CA GLU A 29 9.03 -3.10 9.04
C GLU A 29 9.27 -4.21 8.02
N VAL A 30 8.59 -4.09 6.89
CA VAL A 30 8.63 -5.09 5.83
C VAL A 30 8.79 -4.37 4.49
N ALA A 31 9.57 -4.98 3.60
CA ALA A 31 9.74 -4.50 2.25
C ALA A 31 8.77 -5.26 1.33
N LEU A 32 7.71 -4.57 0.91
CA LEU A 32 6.69 -5.12 0.02
C LEU A 32 6.82 -4.52 -1.38
N SER A 33 6.69 -5.35 -2.40
CA SER A 33 6.47 -4.90 -3.77
C SER A 33 5.06 -4.31 -3.94
N ALA A 34 4.84 -3.57 -5.03
CA ALA A 34 3.54 -2.99 -5.34
C ALA A 34 2.41 -4.04 -5.48
N VAL A 35 2.74 -5.24 -5.99
CA VAL A 35 1.78 -6.33 -6.17
C VAL A 35 1.40 -6.93 -4.81
N GLU A 36 2.38 -7.25 -3.98
CA GLU A 36 2.13 -7.82 -2.64
C GLU A 36 1.38 -6.84 -1.75
N LEU A 37 1.74 -5.56 -1.79
CA LEU A 37 1.02 -4.51 -1.07
C LEU A 37 -0.46 -4.47 -1.50
N LYS A 38 -0.73 -4.55 -2.81
CA LYS A 38 -2.11 -4.55 -3.33
C LYS A 38 -2.89 -5.77 -2.82
N VAL A 39 -2.28 -6.96 -2.84
CA VAL A 39 -2.91 -8.20 -2.32
C VAL A 39 -3.17 -8.09 -0.82
N ALA A 40 -2.17 -7.67 -0.04
CA ALA A 40 -2.28 -7.55 1.41
C ALA A 40 -3.32 -6.49 1.81
N ARG A 41 -3.40 -5.36 1.10
CA ARG A 41 -4.44 -4.34 1.31
C ARG A 41 -5.85 -4.86 0.99
N ALA A 42 -6.00 -5.69 -0.03
CA ALA A 42 -7.30 -6.26 -0.40
C ALA A 42 -7.89 -7.16 0.71
N THR A 43 -7.07 -7.70 1.60
CA THR A 43 -7.54 -8.50 2.75
C THR A 43 -8.24 -7.67 3.83
N GLY A 44 -7.90 -6.37 3.95
CA GLY A 44 -8.35 -5.53 5.05
C GLY A 44 -7.83 -5.92 6.44
N TRP A 45 -6.84 -6.83 6.54
CA TRP A 45 -6.31 -7.28 7.82
C TRP A 45 -5.24 -6.37 8.41
N PHE A 46 -4.56 -5.59 7.56
CA PHE A 46 -3.37 -4.86 7.95
C PHE A 46 -3.49 -3.36 7.68
N GLN A 47 -2.87 -2.57 8.54
CA GLN A 47 -2.59 -1.17 8.30
C GLN A 47 -1.16 -1.03 7.78
N PHE A 48 -0.96 -0.15 6.79
CA PHE A 48 0.33 0.09 6.15
C PHE A 48 0.70 1.56 6.30
N ASP A 49 1.80 1.82 6.98
CA ASP A 49 2.39 3.16 7.06
C ASP A 49 3.62 3.23 6.14
N VAL A 50 3.52 4.10 5.14
CA VAL A 50 4.63 4.39 4.25
C VAL A 50 5.37 5.55 4.88
N GLN A 51 6.42 5.26 5.65
CA GLN A 51 7.43 6.29 5.93
C GLN A 51 7.95 6.76 4.57
N ALA A 52 7.54 7.96 4.18
CA ALA A 52 7.82 8.56 2.89
C ALA A 52 9.32 8.84 2.78
N SER A 53 10.08 7.82 2.39
CA SER A 53 11.39 8.01 1.76
C SER A 53 11.13 7.97 0.25
N ASP A 54 10.93 9.17 -0.30
CA ASP A 54 11.01 9.55 -1.71
C ASP A 54 10.84 8.43 -2.76
N ALA A 55 9.61 8.26 -3.25
CA ALA A 55 9.36 7.68 -4.56
C ALA A 55 8.39 8.60 -5.30
N GLY A 56 8.95 9.68 -5.86
CA GLY A 56 8.30 10.41 -6.93
C GLY A 56 7.98 9.45 -8.08
N THR A 57 6.71 9.37 -8.43
CA THR A 57 6.29 9.05 -9.80
C THR A 57 5.32 10.14 -10.20
N ASN A 58 5.90 11.14 -10.86
CA ASN A 58 5.19 11.98 -11.80
C ASN A 58 4.61 11.10 -12.93
N ASP A 59 3.77 11.73 -13.76
CA ASP A 59 3.11 11.21 -14.96
C ASP A 59 1.68 10.69 -14.68
N ASN A 60 0.59 11.35 -15.12
CA ASN A 60 0.42 12.13 -16.35
C ASN A 60 -0.74 13.12 -16.21
N LYS A 61 -0.43 14.42 -16.28
CA LYS A 61 -1.37 15.49 -16.65
C LYS A 61 -0.99 15.99 -18.03
N PRO A 62 -1.82 15.83 -19.06
CA PRO A 62 -1.75 16.70 -20.22
C PRO A 62 -2.53 18.00 -19.95
N LYS A 63 -1.80 19.11 -20.10
CA LYS A 63 -2.31 20.48 -20.24
C LYS A 63 -3.23 20.59 -21.48
N GLY A 64 -4.41 21.18 -21.30
CA GLY A 64 -4.80 22.36 -22.08
C GLY A 64 -5.90 22.26 -23.15
N ARG A 65 -6.83 23.23 -23.05
CA ARG A 65 -7.47 24.04 -24.12
C ARG A 65 -8.58 23.42 -24.99
N ARG A 66 -9.83 23.88 -24.80
CA ARG A 66 -10.42 25.06 -25.49
C ARG A 66 -11.89 25.31 -25.09
N ASN A 67 -12.25 26.59 -25.05
CA ASN A 67 -13.60 27.15 -24.98
C ASN A 67 -14.56 26.56 -26.02
N SER A 68 -15.86 26.55 -25.70
CA SER A 68 -16.91 27.07 -26.59
C SER A 68 -18.21 27.32 -25.82
N ALA A 69 -18.67 28.57 -25.89
CA ALA A 69 -20.03 28.97 -25.56
C ALA A 69 -21.04 28.38 -26.56
N GLY A 70 -22.30 28.28 -26.14
CA GLY A 70 -23.46 28.22 -27.02
C GLY A 70 -24.33 26.96 -26.87
N SER A 71 -25.49 27.12 -26.23
CA SER A 71 -26.81 27.03 -26.87
C SER A 71 -27.88 27.60 -25.96
#